data_AF-A0A960UX45-F1
#
_entry.id   AF-A0A960UX45-F1
#
_cell.length_a   1.000
_cell.length_b   1.000
_cell.length_c   1.000
_cell.angle_alpha   90.00
_cell.angle_beta   90.00
_cell.angle_gamma   90.00
#
_symmetry.space_group_name_H-M   'P 1'
#
loop_
_entity.id
_entity.type
_entity.pdbx_description
1 polymer ?
#
loop_
_entity_poly.entity_id
_entity_poly.type
_entity_poly.pdbx_seq_one_letter_code
_entity_poly.pdbx_strand_id
1 'polypeptide(L)'
;METYPVWKSVYRTHLLFFERFLLGRKIQLTSEHSVYLCGMLARHTDRDYQAQIQGMLFEDAEELDETIRRHDPYLGQNAPIVTVSRINGEHHTVGLAFESLKGETASSHLKLSVPSRCFGVAAFYSREAGQRQLSEIFRFFHHHHKLVLDLLSDYLSFLEKDVALLPEKIPAELWTRFSKEKNHRNEKKDWWESRGIDLKGKEVISREEVMRILDLGGMN
;
A
#
# COMPACT_ATOMS: atom_id res chain seq x y z
N MET A 1 17.26 -11.47 20.14
CA MET A 1 15.98 -11.24 19.43
C MET A 1 15.85 -9.74 19.26
N GLU A 2 16.24 -9.22 18.11
CA GLU A 2 16.31 -7.76 17.89
C GLU A 2 14.89 -7.17 17.89
N THR A 3 14.70 -6.17 18.73
CA THR A 3 13.51 -5.34 18.79
C THR A 3 13.51 -4.43 17.57
N TYR A 4 12.83 -4.83 16.49
CA TYR A 4 12.54 -3.90 15.40
C TYR A 4 11.74 -2.71 15.97
N PRO A 5 12.15 -1.46 15.70
CA PRO A 5 11.43 -0.30 16.19
C PRO A 5 9.99 -0.30 15.65
N VAL A 6 9.06 0.18 16.48
CA VAL A 6 7.62 0.27 16.17
C VAL A 6 7.42 1.00 14.82
N TRP A 7 7.04 0.25 13.78
CA TRP A 7 7.12 0.72 12.38
C TRP A 7 6.32 2.01 12.07
N LYS A 8 5.29 2.32 12.86
CA LYS A 8 4.56 3.60 12.77
C LYS A 8 5.48 4.83 12.92
N SER A 9 6.55 4.74 13.72
CA SER A 9 7.49 5.86 13.90
C SER A 9 8.54 5.97 12.78
N VAL A 10 8.79 4.87 12.04
CA VAL A 10 9.83 4.79 11.00
C VAL A 10 9.30 4.67 9.56
N TYR A 11 7.99 4.56 9.35
CA TYR A 11 7.38 4.47 8.01
C TYR A 11 7.84 5.59 7.06
N ARG A 12 7.88 6.84 7.55
CA ARG A 12 8.37 7.98 6.76
C ARG A 12 9.82 7.78 6.34
N THR A 13 10.65 7.30 7.24
CA THR A 13 12.06 7.00 6.98
C THR A 13 12.21 5.90 5.92
N HIS A 14 11.43 4.82 6.03
CA HIS A 14 11.44 3.74 5.03
C HIS A 14 10.94 4.18 3.65
N LEU A 15 9.94 5.06 3.58
CA LEU A 15 9.49 5.63 2.30
C LEU A 15 10.60 6.44 1.62
N LEU A 16 11.36 7.21 2.39
CA LEU A 16 12.43 8.04 1.86
C LEU A 16 13.65 7.21 1.44
N PHE A 17 13.99 6.16 2.20
CA PHE A 17 15.02 5.21 1.80
C PHE A 17 14.62 4.45 0.54
N PHE A 18 13.36 4.06 0.42
CA PHE A 18 12.86 3.41 -0.78
C PHE A 18 12.94 4.32 -2.00
N GLU A 19 12.50 5.58 -1.91
CA GLU A 19 12.63 6.54 -3.01
C GLU A 19 14.08 6.79 -3.41
N ARG A 20 14.99 6.88 -2.43
CA ARG A 20 16.41 7.01 -2.72
C ARG A 20 16.97 5.78 -3.44
N PHE A 21 16.56 4.58 -3.01
CA PHE A 21 16.89 3.34 -3.69
C PHE A 21 16.41 3.34 -5.14
N LEU A 22 15.14 3.71 -5.37
CA LEU A 22 14.57 3.81 -6.73
C LEU A 22 15.34 4.83 -7.59
N LEU A 23 15.66 6.00 -7.03
CA LEU A 23 16.43 7.05 -7.72
C LEU A 23 17.82 6.55 -8.14
N GLY A 24 18.53 5.88 -7.24
CA GLY A 24 19.84 5.29 -7.53
C GLY A 24 19.80 4.23 -8.63
N ARG A 25 18.68 3.50 -8.75
CA ARG A 25 18.45 2.48 -9.79
C ARG A 25 17.79 3.04 -11.07
N LYS A 26 17.47 4.34 -11.11
CA LYS A 26 16.72 4.99 -12.20
C LYS A 26 15.37 4.32 -12.49
N ILE A 27 14.73 3.77 -11.46
CA ILE A 27 13.41 3.14 -11.56
C ILE A 27 12.34 4.19 -11.24
N GLN A 28 11.28 4.23 -12.05
CA GLN A 28 10.17 5.15 -11.87
C GLN A 28 8.91 4.40 -11.47
N LEU A 29 8.44 4.64 -10.25
CA LEU A 29 7.10 4.30 -9.77
C LEU A 29 6.33 5.59 -9.50
N THR A 30 5.00 5.62 -9.59
CA THR A 30 4.22 6.75 -9.05
C THR A 30 4.32 6.78 -7.53
N SER A 31 4.07 7.94 -6.89
CA SER A 31 4.12 8.03 -5.42
C SER A 31 3.16 7.06 -4.75
N GLU A 32 2.00 6.81 -5.37
CA GLU A 32 0.97 5.92 -4.82
C GLU A 32 1.48 4.48 -4.73
N HIS A 33 2.17 4.01 -5.77
CA HIS A 33 2.79 2.69 -5.76
C HIS A 33 3.94 2.61 -4.76
N SER A 34 4.78 3.65 -4.66
CA SER A 34 5.86 3.69 -3.66
C SER A 34 5.34 3.68 -2.23
N VAL A 35 4.36 4.56 -1.93
CA VAL A 35 3.69 4.66 -0.63
C VAL A 35 3.05 3.32 -0.27
N TYR A 36 2.38 2.68 -1.23
CA TYR A 36 1.72 1.40 -0.98
C TYR A 36 2.74 0.26 -0.78
N LEU A 37 3.82 0.17 -1.58
CA LEU A 37 4.92 -0.79 -1.38
C LEU A 37 5.55 -0.68 0.01
N CYS A 38 5.91 0.54 0.42
CA CYS A 38 6.45 0.76 1.76
C CYS A 38 5.41 0.42 2.83
N GLY A 39 4.12 0.66 2.56
CA GLY A 39 3.03 0.36 3.48
C GLY A 39 2.86 -1.14 3.68
N MET A 40 2.96 -1.92 2.59
CA MET A 40 2.93 -3.38 2.64
C MET A 40 4.07 -3.92 3.49
N LEU A 41 5.30 -3.46 3.24
CA LEU A 41 6.47 -3.90 4.00
C LEU A 41 6.30 -3.57 5.50
N ALA A 42 5.90 -2.34 5.82
CA ALA A 42 5.71 -1.90 7.21
C ALA A 42 4.63 -2.72 7.94
N ARG A 43 3.53 -3.06 7.25
CA ARG A 43 2.48 -3.94 7.80
C ARG A 43 2.98 -5.37 7.99
N HIS A 44 3.76 -5.89 7.05
CA HIS A 44 4.30 -7.25 7.13
C HIS A 44 5.24 -7.42 8.34
N THR A 45 6.00 -6.39 8.68
CA THR A 45 6.94 -6.39 9.82
C THR A 45 6.30 -6.01 11.16
N ASP A 46 5.04 -5.53 11.16
CA ASP A 46 4.31 -5.15 12.37
C ASP A 46 3.65 -6.38 12.99
N ARG A 47 4.12 -6.78 14.18
CA ARG A 47 3.64 -7.99 14.90
C ARG A 47 2.16 -7.90 15.29
N ASP A 48 1.69 -6.73 15.69
CA ASP A 48 0.30 -6.56 16.09
C ASP A 48 -0.62 -6.69 14.88
N TYR A 49 -0.19 -6.15 13.74
CA TYR A 49 -0.90 -6.33 12.48
C TYR A 49 -0.87 -7.80 12.02
N GLN A 50 0.27 -8.47 12.10
CA GLN A 50 0.37 -9.90 11.73
C GLN A 50 -0.55 -10.77 12.58
N ALA A 51 -0.64 -10.52 13.89
CA ALA A 51 -1.56 -11.24 14.77
C ALA A 51 -3.04 -11.02 14.40
N GLN A 52 -3.40 -9.80 13.98
CA GLN A 52 -4.78 -9.48 13.58
C GLN A 52 -5.21 -10.16 12.27
N ILE A 53 -4.28 -10.30 11.31
CA ILE A 53 -4.61 -10.86 10.00
C ILE A 53 -4.49 -12.39 9.94
N GLN A 54 -3.92 -13.04 10.97
CA GLN A 54 -3.58 -14.46 10.93
C GLN A 54 -4.77 -15.36 10.56
N GLY A 55 -5.96 -15.07 11.09
CA GLY A 55 -7.19 -15.82 10.76
C GLY A 55 -7.80 -15.51 9.39
N MET A 56 -7.17 -14.64 8.60
CA MET A 56 -7.58 -14.28 7.23
C MET A 56 -6.58 -14.75 6.18
N LEU A 57 -5.48 -15.38 6.59
CA LEU A 57 -4.47 -15.89 5.67
C LEU A 57 -4.92 -17.23 5.10
N PHE A 58 -4.75 -17.41 3.79
CA PHE A 58 -5.06 -18.63 3.09
C PHE A 58 -3.95 -19.67 3.28
N GLU A 59 -4.35 -20.91 3.46
CA GLU A 59 -3.47 -22.08 3.37
C GLU A 59 -3.30 -22.53 1.91
N ASP A 60 -4.34 -22.36 1.08
CA ASP A 60 -4.31 -22.69 -0.34
C ASP A 60 -5.06 -21.70 -1.27
N ALA A 61 -4.93 -21.92 -2.58
CA ALA A 61 -5.53 -21.04 -3.59
C ALA A 61 -7.05 -21.23 -3.75
N GLU A 62 -7.63 -22.33 -3.25
CA GLU A 62 -9.06 -22.64 -3.35
C GLU A 62 -9.89 -21.79 -2.38
N GLU A 63 -9.31 -21.40 -1.24
CA GLU A 63 -9.96 -20.51 -0.27
C GLU A 63 -10.33 -19.14 -0.85
N LEU A 64 -9.54 -18.62 -1.80
CA LEU A 64 -9.89 -17.40 -2.53
C LEU A 64 -11.16 -17.61 -3.36
N ASP A 65 -11.26 -18.74 -4.05
CA ASP A 65 -12.43 -19.09 -4.86
C ASP A 65 -13.67 -19.37 -4.00
N GLU A 66 -13.51 -19.96 -2.82
CA GLU A 66 -14.60 -20.12 -1.87
C GLU A 66 -15.08 -18.75 -1.34
N THR A 67 -14.15 -17.86 -0.98
CA THR A 67 -14.47 -16.50 -0.52
C THR A 67 -15.28 -15.74 -1.57
N ILE A 68 -14.86 -15.80 -2.84
CA ILE A 68 -15.60 -15.19 -3.95
C ILE A 68 -16.99 -15.82 -4.06
N ARG A 69 -17.09 -17.14 -4.15
CA ARG A 69 -18.39 -17.85 -4.28
C ARG A 69 -19.36 -17.53 -3.15
N ARG A 70 -18.87 -17.34 -1.93
CA ARG A 70 -19.67 -17.04 -0.74
C ARG A 70 -20.24 -15.62 -0.77
N HIS A 71 -19.49 -14.65 -1.29
CA HIS A 71 -19.80 -13.24 -1.12
C HIS A 71 -20.27 -12.53 -2.41
N ASP A 72 -19.81 -12.97 -3.58
CA ASP A 72 -20.14 -12.38 -4.88
C ASP A 72 -21.64 -12.32 -5.19
N PRO A 73 -22.46 -13.34 -4.83
CA PRO A 73 -23.91 -13.29 -5.10
C PRO A 73 -24.67 -12.19 -4.35
N TYR A 74 -24.08 -11.59 -3.31
CA TYR A 74 -24.76 -10.66 -2.43
C TYR A 74 -24.35 -9.21 -2.71
N LEU A 75 -25.31 -8.43 -3.21
CA LEU A 75 -25.09 -7.02 -3.55
C LEU A 75 -24.63 -6.22 -2.31
N GLY A 76 -23.49 -5.53 -2.46
CA GLY A 76 -22.90 -4.73 -1.37
C GLY A 76 -22.04 -5.53 -0.37
N GLN A 77 -21.83 -6.83 -0.56
CA GLN A 77 -20.99 -7.67 0.30
C GLN A 77 -19.62 -8.01 -0.30
N ASN A 78 -19.08 -7.14 -1.15
CA ASN A 78 -17.77 -7.36 -1.79
C ASN A 78 -16.59 -6.98 -0.88
N ALA A 79 -16.85 -6.30 0.25
CA ALA A 79 -15.80 -5.83 1.16
C ALA A 79 -14.94 -6.96 1.77
N PRO A 80 -15.50 -8.12 2.18
CA PRO A 80 -14.72 -9.29 2.57
C PRO A 80 -13.80 -9.78 1.46
N ILE A 81 -14.29 -9.85 0.21
CA ILE A 81 -13.49 -10.30 -0.94
C ILE A 81 -12.28 -9.37 -1.14
N VAL A 82 -12.50 -8.05 -1.16
CA VAL A 82 -11.40 -7.08 -1.28
C VAL A 82 -10.42 -7.20 -0.11
N THR A 83 -10.93 -7.30 1.11
CA THR A 83 -10.11 -7.30 2.33
C THR A 83 -9.21 -8.52 2.39
N VAL A 84 -9.77 -9.72 2.22
CA VAL A 84 -9.03 -10.97 2.30
C VAL A 84 -8.06 -11.09 1.12
N SER A 85 -8.50 -10.74 -0.09
CA SER A 85 -7.61 -10.74 -1.27
C SER A 85 -6.44 -9.77 -1.09
N ARG A 86 -6.67 -8.56 -0.60
CA ARG A 86 -5.59 -7.61 -0.32
C ARG A 86 -4.62 -8.18 0.71
N ILE A 87 -5.11 -8.66 1.85
CA ILE A 87 -4.29 -9.17 2.95
C ILE A 87 -3.37 -10.30 2.46
N ASN A 88 -3.92 -11.28 1.74
CA ASN A 88 -3.17 -12.41 1.21
C ASN A 88 -2.19 -11.98 0.12
N GLY A 89 -2.64 -11.12 -0.81
CA GLY A 89 -1.76 -10.55 -1.83
C GLY A 89 -0.55 -9.85 -1.22
N GLU A 90 -0.77 -9.01 -0.20
CA GLU A 90 0.31 -8.31 0.50
C GLU A 90 1.23 -9.26 1.26
N HIS A 91 0.66 -10.13 2.10
CA HIS A 91 1.40 -11.02 2.98
C HIS A 91 2.29 -11.99 2.19
N HIS A 92 1.74 -12.68 1.19
CA HIS A 92 2.51 -13.63 0.40
C HIS A 92 3.56 -12.94 -0.48
N THR A 93 3.26 -11.76 -1.05
CA THR A 93 4.25 -11.02 -1.85
C THR A 93 5.49 -10.66 -1.03
N VAL A 94 5.30 -10.12 0.17
CA VAL A 94 6.42 -9.73 1.02
C VAL A 94 7.12 -10.96 1.60
N GLY A 95 6.37 -12.01 1.98
CA GLY A 95 6.94 -13.28 2.43
C GLY A 95 7.87 -13.90 1.38
N LEU A 96 7.46 -13.93 0.11
CA LEU A 96 8.28 -14.40 -1.00
C LEU A 96 9.56 -13.57 -1.20
N ALA A 97 9.49 -12.25 -1.00
CA ALA A 97 10.67 -11.40 -1.07
C ALA A 97 11.68 -11.73 0.04
N PHE A 98 11.21 -12.02 1.26
CA PHE A 98 12.07 -12.48 2.36
C PHE A 98 12.64 -13.89 2.14
N GLU A 99 11.87 -14.82 1.57
CA GLU A 99 12.38 -16.15 1.17
C GLU A 99 13.51 -15.99 0.13
N SER A 100 13.28 -15.15 -0.89
CA SER A 100 14.27 -14.87 -1.93
C SER A 100 15.56 -14.27 -1.36
N LEU A 101 15.47 -13.43 -0.34
CA LEU A 101 16.63 -12.82 0.33
C LEU A 101 17.50 -13.87 1.04
N LYS A 102 16.88 -14.89 1.64
CA LYS A 102 17.57 -15.98 2.33
C LYS A 102 18.23 -16.99 1.38
N GLY A 103 18.11 -16.79 0.06
CA GLY A 103 18.56 -17.75 -0.94
C GLY A 103 17.70 -19.01 -0.99
N GLU A 104 16.54 -19.01 -0.33
CA GLU A 104 15.55 -20.05 -0.48
C GLU A 104 14.92 -19.83 -1.87
N THR A 105 15.09 -20.80 -2.78
CA THR A 105 14.34 -20.77 -4.04
C THR A 105 12.87 -20.70 -3.69
N ALA A 106 12.20 -19.60 -4.09
CA ALA A 106 10.74 -19.46 -4.05
C ALA A 106 10.14 -20.71 -4.72
N SER A 107 9.87 -21.72 -3.92
CA SER A 107 9.73 -23.08 -4.42
C SER A 107 8.38 -23.16 -5.09
N SER A 108 8.42 -23.19 -6.43
CA SER A 108 7.30 -23.29 -7.37
C SER A 108 6.76 -21.96 -7.93
N HIS A 109 6.66 -21.90 -9.27
CA HIS A 109 5.86 -20.91 -10.01
C HIS A 109 4.42 -20.78 -9.48
N LEU A 110 3.88 -21.82 -8.84
CA LEU A 110 2.57 -21.79 -8.18
C LEU A 110 2.53 -20.75 -7.05
N LYS A 111 3.60 -20.63 -6.24
CA LYS A 111 3.65 -19.64 -5.15
C LYS A 111 3.62 -18.19 -5.64
N LEU A 112 4.15 -17.93 -6.84
CA LEU A 112 4.15 -16.59 -7.45
C LEU A 112 2.78 -16.20 -8.05
N SER A 113 1.95 -17.18 -8.41
CA SER A 113 0.65 -16.90 -9.03
C SER A 113 -0.43 -16.44 -8.03
N VAL A 114 -0.37 -16.92 -6.78
CA VAL A 114 -1.37 -16.63 -5.75
C VAL A 114 -1.42 -15.13 -5.39
N PRO A 115 -0.30 -14.44 -5.07
CA PRO A 115 -0.36 -13.03 -4.72
C PRO A 115 -0.81 -12.15 -5.89
N SER A 116 -0.34 -12.41 -7.11
CA SER A 116 -0.80 -11.69 -8.30
C SER A 116 -2.32 -11.84 -8.50
N ARG A 117 -2.85 -13.07 -8.39
CA ARG A 117 -4.29 -13.32 -8.49
C ARG A 117 -5.08 -12.58 -7.43
N CYS A 118 -4.61 -12.60 -6.19
CA CYS A 118 -5.20 -11.85 -5.07
C CYS A 118 -5.30 -10.35 -5.37
N PHE A 119 -4.23 -9.74 -5.91
CA PHE A 119 -4.29 -8.34 -6.33
C PHE A 119 -5.26 -8.10 -7.49
N GLY A 120 -5.38 -9.02 -8.44
CA GLY A 120 -6.35 -8.93 -9.54
C GLY A 120 -7.80 -8.91 -9.02
N VAL A 121 -8.11 -9.81 -8.10
CA VAL A 121 -9.42 -9.88 -7.44
C VAL A 121 -9.69 -8.61 -6.63
N ALA A 122 -8.72 -8.18 -5.80
CA ALA A 122 -8.84 -6.95 -5.03
C ALA A 122 -9.07 -5.73 -5.95
N ALA A 123 -8.38 -5.66 -7.09
CA ALA A 123 -8.52 -4.57 -8.06
C ALA A 123 -9.92 -4.52 -8.68
N PHE A 124 -10.46 -5.68 -9.07
CA PHE A 124 -11.80 -5.80 -9.64
C PHE A 124 -12.85 -5.35 -8.62
N TYR A 125 -12.89 -5.96 -7.44
CA TYR A 125 -13.93 -5.66 -6.45
C TYR A 125 -13.78 -4.26 -5.83
N SER A 126 -12.57 -3.69 -5.77
CA SER A 126 -12.39 -2.28 -5.40
C SER A 126 -13.01 -1.34 -6.43
N ARG A 127 -12.93 -1.67 -7.73
CA ARG A 127 -13.57 -0.89 -8.79
C ARG A 127 -15.08 -0.95 -8.67
N GLU A 128 -15.64 -2.15 -8.47
CA GLU A 128 -17.08 -2.34 -8.29
C GLU A 128 -17.61 -1.60 -7.05
N ALA A 129 -16.79 -1.49 -6.00
CA ALA A 129 -17.09 -0.69 -4.81
C ALA A 129 -16.88 0.83 -5.00
N GLY A 130 -16.55 1.31 -6.20
CA GLY A 130 -16.30 2.72 -6.49
C GLY A 130 -14.93 3.26 -6.05
N GLN A 131 -14.05 2.40 -5.53
CA GLN A 131 -12.70 2.76 -5.06
C GLN A 131 -11.68 2.74 -6.22
N ARG A 132 -11.81 3.69 -7.15
CA ARG A 132 -11.02 3.71 -8.40
C ARG A 132 -9.51 3.75 -8.19
N GLN A 133 -9.03 4.64 -7.32
CA GLN A 133 -7.60 4.79 -7.04
C GLN A 133 -7.01 3.50 -6.43
N LEU A 134 -7.73 2.88 -5.50
CA LEU A 134 -7.30 1.61 -4.90
C LEU A 134 -7.29 0.47 -5.93
N SER A 135 -8.29 0.44 -6.82
CA SER A 135 -8.31 -0.48 -7.96
C SER A 135 -7.09 -0.29 -8.87
N GLU A 136 -6.68 0.94 -9.15
CA GLU A 136 -5.50 1.23 -9.99
C GLU A 136 -4.20 0.76 -9.34
N ILE A 137 -4.03 1.02 -8.04
CA ILE A 137 -2.92 0.48 -7.26
C ILE A 137 -2.91 -1.05 -7.37
N PHE A 138 -3.98 -1.74 -7.00
CA PHE A 138 -3.99 -3.21 -7.04
C PHE A 138 -3.80 -3.77 -8.46
N ARG A 139 -4.33 -3.09 -9.48
CA ARG A 139 -4.15 -3.46 -10.89
C ARG A 139 -2.68 -3.37 -11.30
N PHE A 140 -1.94 -2.37 -10.82
CA PHE A 140 -0.50 -2.29 -11.05
C PHE A 140 0.21 -3.51 -10.43
N PHE A 141 -0.11 -3.85 -9.18
CA PHE A 141 0.52 -4.97 -8.47
C PHE A 141 0.18 -6.33 -9.08
N HIS A 142 -1.01 -6.47 -9.66
CA HIS A 142 -1.40 -7.65 -10.41
C HIS A 142 -0.56 -7.81 -11.69
N HIS A 143 -0.54 -6.81 -12.57
CA HIS A 143 0.11 -6.89 -13.88
C HIS A 143 1.64 -6.84 -13.81
N HIS A 144 2.18 -6.13 -12.82
CA HIS A 144 3.62 -5.93 -12.63
C HIS A 144 4.15 -6.71 -11.43
N HIS A 145 3.51 -7.83 -11.06
CA HIS A 145 3.83 -8.58 -9.85
C HIS A 145 5.30 -9.00 -9.76
N LYS A 146 5.88 -9.49 -10.87
CA LYS A 146 7.30 -9.86 -10.93
C LYS A 146 8.21 -8.65 -10.63
N LEU A 147 7.96 -7.51 -11.27
CA LEU A 147 8.70 -6.27 -11.02
C LEU A 147 8.58 -5.85 -9.55
N VAL A 148 7.38 -5.94 -8.97
CA VAL A 148 7.16 -5.65 -7.55
C VAL A 148 8.00 -6.56 -6.65
N LEU A 149 8.03 -7.86 -6.95
CA LEU A 149 8.79 -8.84 -6.17
C LEU A 149 10.31 -8.60 -6.30
N ASP A 150 10.79 -8.36 -7.51
CA ASP A 150 12.20 -8.05 -7.78
C ASP A 150 12.61 -6.76 -7.03
N LEU A 151 11.78 -5.71 -7.09
CA LEU A 151 12.00 -4.46 -6.36
C LEU A 151 12.04 -4.63 -4.85
N LEU A 152 11.11 -5.41 -4.28
CA LEU A 152 11.08 -5.69 -2.85
C LEU A 152 12.31 -6.48 -2.42
N SER A 153 12.69 -7.51 -3.18
CA SER A 153 13.85 -8.35 -2.87
C SER A 153 15.15 -7.55 -2.93
N ASP A 154 15.33 -6.75 -3.98
CA ASP A 154 16.50 -5.86 -4.13
C ASP A 154 16.55 -4.80 -3.03
N TYR A 155 15.39 -4.23 -2.67
CA TYR A 155 15.31 -3.23 -1.61
C TYR A 155 15.61 -3.84 -0.24
N LEU A 156 15.11 -5.05 0.06
CA LEU A 156 15.46 -5.76 1.29
C LEU A 156 16.96 -6.07 1.36
N SER A 157 17.58 -6.50 0.26
CA SER A 157 19.03 -6.73 0.21
C SER A 157 19.83 -5.44 0.41
N PHE A 158 19.37 -4.33 -0.15
CA PHE A 158 19.91 -3.00 0.11
C PHE A 158 19.77 -2.61 1.59
N LEU A 159 18.64 -2.94 2.23
CA LEU A 159 18.43 -2.66 3.64
C LEU A 159 19.41 -3.43 4.55
N GLU A 160 19.73 -4.69 4.23
CA GLU A 160 20.69 -5.49 5.01
C GLU A 160 22.14 -5.01 4.87
N LYS A 161 22.55 -4.57 3.67
CA LYS A 161 23.96 -4.29 3.36
C LYS A 161 24.36 -2.83 3.54
N ASP A 162 23.45 -1.92 3.20
CA ASP A 162 23.83 -0.54 2.90
C ASP A 162 23.14 0.52 3.80
N VAL A 163 22.20 0.13 4.69
CA VAL A 163 21.47 1.10 5.54
C VAL A 163 22.39 1.89 6.48
N ALA A 164 23.43 1.24 7.02
CA ALA A 164 24.40 1.91 7.88
C ALA A 164 25.24 2.99 7.13
N LEU A 165 25.25 2.96 5.80
CA LEU A 165 26.01 3.87 4.95
C LEU A 165 25.19 5.07 4.47
N LEU A 166 23.89 5.11 4.77
CA LEU A 166 23.02 6.17 4.27
C LEU A 166 23.07 7.40 5.18
N PRO A 167 23.37 8.60 4.65
CA PRO A 167 23.40 9.82 5.44
C PRO A 167 22.04 10.10 6.08
N GLU A 168 22.05 10.50 7.35
CA GLU A 168 20.87 10.86 8.16
C GLU A 168 20.05 12.00 7.53
N LYS A 169 20.67 12.84 6.70
CA LYS A 169 20.02 13.97 6.05
C LYS A 169 19.40 13.58 4.72
N ILE A 170 18.08 13.66 4.69
CA ILE A 170 17.24 13.34 3.54
C ILE A 170 17.13 14.57 2.63
N PRO A 171 17.42 14.46 1.32
CA PRO A 171 17.30 15.58 0.38
C PRO A 171 15.88 16.17 0.36
N ALA A 172 15.77 17.50 0.36
CA ALA A 172 14.48 18.21 0.36
C ALA A 172 13.66 17.94 -0.91
N GLU A 173 14.34 17.63 -2.01
CA GLU A 173 13.78 17.33 -3.33
C GLU A 173 12.91 16.06 -3.29
N LEU A 174 13.29 15.05 -2.50
CA LEU A 174 12.50 13.82 -2.33
C LEU A 174 11.15 14.10 -1.66
N TRP A 175 11.08 15.12 -0.80
CA TRP A 175 9.82 15.55 -0.18
C TRP A 175 8.91 16.32 -1.15
N THR A 176 9.51 17.06 -2.09
CA THR A 176 8.72 17.86 -3.04
C THR A 176 7.88 17.01 -3.99
N ARG A 177 8.30 15.76 -4.24
CA ARG A 177 7.51 14.81 -5.03
C ARG A 177 6.18 14.47 -4.36
N PHE A 178 6.21 14.01 -3.12
CA PHE A 178 5.01 13.63 -2.37
C PHE A 178 4.08 14.81 -2.05
N SER A 179 4.64 16.02 -1.94
CA SER A 179 3.85 17.23 -1.69
C SER A 179 3.25 17.85 -2.96
N LYS A 180 3.82 17.59 -4.14
CA LYS A 180 3.33 18.14 -5.42
C LYS A 180 2.55 17.15 -6.29
N GLU A 181 2.55 15.86 -5.96
CA GLU A 181 1.81 14.88 -6.74
C GLU A 181 0.31 15.13 -6.60
N LYS A 182 -0.36 15.39 -7.72
CA LYS A 182 -1.82 15.48 -7.78
C LYS A 182 -2.39 14.10 -7.48
N ASN A 183 -2.88 13.93 -6.26
CA ASN A 183 -3.67 12.76 -5.86
C ASN A 183 -4.95 13.27 -5.21
N HIS A 184 -6.00 12.45 -5.16
CA HIS A 184 -7.30 12.87 -4.64
C HIS A 184 -7.25 13.46 -3.24
N ARG A 185 -6.31 13.03 -2.39
CA ARG A 185 -6.11 13.63 -1.06
C ARG A 185 -5.55 15.04 -1.15
N ASN A 186 -4.54 15.27 -1.99
CA ASN A 186 -3.94 16.58 -2.22
C ASN A 186 -4.91 17.50 -2.95
N GLU A 187 -5.62 17.03 -3.97
CA GLU A 187 -6.67 17.81 -4.65
C GLU A 187 -7.79 18.20 -3.70
N LYS A 188 -8.23 17.26 -2.84
CA LYS A 188 -9.25 17.54 -1.84
C LYS A 188 -8.73 18.51 -0.78
N LYS A 189 -7.47 18.37 -0.34
CA LYS A 189 -6.80 19.30 0.56
C LYS A 189 -6.70 20.70 -0.05
N ASP A 190 -6.23 20.82 -1.29
CA ASP A 190 -6.13 22.07 -2.03
C ASP A 190 -7.52 22.70 -2.23
N TRP A 191 -8.54 21.88 -2.50
CA TRP A 191 -9.94 22.33 -2.57
C TRP A 191 -10.43 22.88 -1.23
N TRP A 192 -10.13 22.23 -0.10
CA TRP A 192 -10.45 22.74 1.24
C TRP A 192 -9.69 24.02 1.58
N GLU A 193 -8.38 24.06 1.31
CA GLU A 193 -7.52 25.23 1.55
C GLU A 193 -7.95 26.42 0.69
N SER A 194 -8.35 26.20 -0.57
CA SER A 194 -8.89 27.24 -1.46
C SER A 194 -10.19 27.86 -0.95
N ARG A 195 -10.89 27.18 -0.04
CA ARG A 195 -12.12 27.66 0.63
C ARG A 195 -11.86 28.18 2.04
N GLY A 196 -10.59 28.43 2.39
CA GLY A 196 -10.19 29.04 3.66
C GLY A 196 -10.24 28.09 4.87
N ILE A 197 -10.26 26.78 4.64
CA ILE A 197 -10.38 25.79 5.73
C ILE A 197 -8.99 25.24 6.06
N ASP A 198 -8.48 25.66 7.22
CA ASP A 198 -7.23 25.11 7.75
C ASP A 198 -7.48 23.73 8.34
N LEU A 199 -6.90 22.71 7.69
CA LEU A 199 -6.94 21.32 8.12
C LEU A 199 -5.83 20.97 9.11
N LYS A 200 -4.92 21.90 9.43
CA LYS A 200 -3.86 21.64 10.42
C LYS A 200 -4.48 21.50 11.82
N GLY A 201 -4.40 20.29 12.37
CA GLY A 201 -4.83 19.99 13.74
C GLY A 201 -6.31 19.61 13.90
N LYS A 202 -7.09 19.52 12.81
CA LYS A 202 -8.46 18.99 12.86
C LYS A 202 -8.48 17.51 12.52
N GLU A 203 -8.65 16.64 13.52
CA GLU A 203 -8.81 15.19 13.32
C GLU A 203 -10.20 14.83 12.75
N VAL A 204 -11.21 15.68 12.96
CA VAL A 204 -12.59 15.48 12.48
C VAL A 204 -13.19 16.83 12.06
N ILE A 205 -13.87 16.87 10.92
CA ILE A 205 -14.74 18.00 10.51
C ILE A 205 -16.18 17.58 10.76
N SER A 206 -16.95 18.38 11.49
CA SER A 206 -18.34 18.08 11.80
C SER A 206 -19.23 18.13 10.55
N ARG A 207 -20.33 17.36 10.54
CA ARG A 207 -21.31 17.39 9.44
C ARG A 207 -21.89 18.79 9.22
N GLU A 208 -22.07 19.56 10.30
CA GLU A 208 -22.55 20.94 10.26
C GLU A 208 -21.52 21.93 9.69
N GLU A 209 -20.23 21.71 9.91
CA GLU A 209 -19.17 22.46 9.22
C GLU A 209 -19.17 22.14 7.73
N VAL A 210 -19.25 20.86 7.35
CA VAL A 210 -19.31 20.44 5.94
C VAL A 210 -20.49 21.09 5.22
N MET A 211 -21.69 21.10 5.84
CA MET A 211 -22.87 21.74 5.25
C MET A 211 -22.69 23.25 5.09
N ARG A 212 -22.17 23.95 6.12
CA ARG A 212 -21.87 25.39 6.04
C ARG A 212 -20.89 25.73 4.92
N ILE A 213 -19.89 24.88 4.69
CA ILE A 213 -18.87 25.08 3.64
C ILE A 213 -19.44 24.82 2.25
N LEU A 214 -20.35 23.85 2.11
CA LEU A 214 -21.04 23.58 0.85
C LEU A 214 -22.03 24.71 0.51
N ASP A 215 -22.71 25.28 1.51
CA ASP A 215 -23.63 26.41 1.35
C ASP A 215 -22.91 27.71 0.92
N LEU A 216 -21.68 27.94 1.40
CA LEU A 216 -20.84 29.06 0.95
C LEU A 216 -20.45 28.98 -0.53
N GLY A 217 -20.49 27.80 -1.15
CA GLY A 217 -20.26 27.62 -2.58
C GLY A 217 -21.49 27.80 -3.46
N GLY A 218 -22.66 28.09 -2.88
CA GLY A 218 -23.95 28.20 -3.56
C GLY A 218 -24.46 29.63 -3.78
N MET A 219 -23.72 30.67 -3.36
CA MET A 219 -24.08 32.05 -3.65
C MET A 219 -23.31 32.55 -4.88
N ASN A 220 -23.86 32.29 -6.07
CA ASN A 220 -23.72 33.15 -7.25
C ASN A 220 -24.96 34.02 -7.35
#